data_AF-A0A846H628-F1
#
_entry.id   AF-A0A846H628-F1
#
_cell.length_a   1.000
_cell.length_b   1.000
_cell.length_c   1.000
_cell.angle_alpha   90.00
_cell.angle_beta   90.00
_cell.angle_gamma   90.00
#
_symmetry.space_group_name_H-M   'P 1'
#
loop_
_entity.id
_entity.type
_entity.pdbx_description
1 polymer ?
#
loop_
_entity_poly.entity_id
_entity_poly.type
_entity_poly.pdbx_seq_one_letter_code
_entity_poly.pdbx_strand_id
1 'polypeptide(L)' 'MKEPTLLEKQKYQRLREIFAQARQRYLEAGGDPHHPADNRYLTDEEKKEAFELGAQVFNTQTKPQS' A
#
# COMPACT_ATOMS: atom_id res chain seq x y z
N MET A 1 -9.83 18.82 9.97
CA MET A 1 -9.51 17.62 9.17
C MET A 1 -10.21 17.78 7.83
N LYS A 2 -9.51 17.70 6.70
CA LYS A 2 -10.18 17.66 5.40
C LYS A 2 -10.75 16.25 5.25
N GLU A 3 -12.03 16.14 4.94
CA GLU A 3 -12.62 14.83 4.64
C GLU A 3 -11.91 14.25 3.41
N PRO A 4 -11.44 12.99 3.46
CA PRO A 4 -10.87 12.34 2.30
C PRO A 4 -11.94 12.26 1.21
N THR A 5 -11.59 12.73 0.02
CA THR A 5 -12.46 12.67 -1.15
C THR A 5 -12.85 11.22 -1.46
N LEU A 6 -13.97 11.00 -2.16
CA LEU A 6 -14.38 9.66 -2.59
C LEU A 6 -13.25 8.94 -3.35
N LEU A 7 -12.47 9.70 -4.12
CA LEU A 7 -11.30 9.20 -4.85
C LEU A 7 -10.18 8.74 -3.90
N GLU A 8 -9.89 9.48 -2.83
CA GLU A 8 -8.90 9.07 -1.81
C GLU A 8 -9.36 7.81 -1.06
N LYS A 9 -10.66 7.69 -0.75
CA LYS A 9 -11.22 6.47 -0.14
C LYS A 9 -11.08 5.26 -1.04
N GLN A 10 -11.35 5.40 -2.35
CA GLN A 10 -11.16 4.33 -3.32
C GLN A 10 -9.69 3.92 -3.44
N LYS A 11 -8.77 4.88 -3.50
CA LYS A 11 -7.31 4.61 -3.55
C LYS A 11 -6.83 3.92 -2.28
N TYR A 12 -7.31 4.35 -1.11
CA TYR A 12 -6.99 3.72 0.16
C TYR A 12 -7.53 2.30 0.26
N GLN A 13 -8.75 2.07 -0.22
CA GLN A 13 -9.32 0.72 -0.29
C GLN A 13 -8.46 -0.18 -1.18
N ARG A 14 -8.07 0.30 -2.36
CA ARG A 14 -7.22 -0.46 -3.28
C ARG A 14 -5.85 -0.80 -2.68
N LEU A 15 -5.20 0.19 -2.06
CA LEU A 15 -3.94 0.00 -1.34
C LEU A 15 -4.08 -1.09 -0.26
N ARG A 16 -5.19 -1.07 0.48
CA ARG A 16 -5.47 -2.03 1.54
C ARG A 16 -5.69 -3.45 1.01
N GLU A 17 -6.29 -3.61 -0.18
CA GLU A 17 -6.42 -4.90 -0.85
C GLU A 17 -5.05 -5.48 -1.23
N ILE A 18 -4.16 -4.66 -1.80
CA ILE A 18 -2.79 -5.07 -2.16
C ILE A 18 -2.04 -5.60 -0.94
N PHE A 19 -2.08 -4.86 0.17
CA PHE A 19 -1.44 -5.30 1.41
C PHE A 19 -2.11 -6.52 2.04
N ALA A 20 -3.43 -6.68 1.89
CA ALA A 20 -4.13 -7.87 2.36
C ALA A 20 -3.69 -9.12 1.58
N GLN A 21 -3.50 -9.02 0.27
CA GLN A 21 -2.98 -10.11 -0.56
C GLN A 21 -1.55 -10.49 -0.18
N ALA A 22 -0.67 -9.50 0.00
CA ALA A 22 0.69 -9.74 0.47
C ALA A 22 0.72 -10.39 1.87
N ARG A 23 -0.17 -9.95 2.78
CA ARG A 23 -0.31 -10.55 4.10
C ARG A 23 -0.79 -11.98 4.02
N GLN A 24 -1.73 -12.30 3.14
CA GLN A 24 -2.18 -13.67 2.96
C GLN A 24 -1.02 -14.56 2.52
N ARG A 25 -0.27 -14.15 1.48
CA ARG A 25 0.90 -14.90 1.00
C ARG A 25 1.98 -15.06 2.05
N TYR A 26 2.21 -14.02 2.87
CA TYR A 26 3.14 -14.08 3.99
C TYR A 26 2.74 -15.14 5.01
N LEU A 27 1.47 -15.17 5.43
CA LEU A 27 0.95 -16.18 6.36
C LEU A 27 0.98 -17.59 5.76
N GLU A 28 0.65 -17.73 4.47
CA GLU A 28 0.72 -19.00 3.74
C GLU A 28 2.15 -19.56 3.67
N ALA A 29 3.16 -18.68 3.64
CA ALA A 29 4.57 -19.05 3.68
C ALA A 29 5.10 -19.36 5.10
N GLY A 30 4.24 -19.37 6.12
CA GLY A 30 4.64 -19.57 7.52
C GLY A 30 5.12 -18.31 8.22
N GLY A 31 4.77 -17.13 7.69
CA GLY A 31 5.03 -15.84 8.31
C GLY A 31 4.35 -15.68 9.67
N ASP A 32 4.93 -14.87 10.53
CA ASP A 32 4.41 -14.63 11.87
C ASP A 32 3.22 -13.65 11.82
N PRO A 33 2.03 -14.00 12.34
CA PRO A 33 0.84 -13.16 12.25
C PRO A 33 0.91 -11.84 13.04
N HIS A 34 1.85 -11.73 13.98
CA HIS A 34 2.13 -10.52 14.75
C HIS A 34 3.14 -9.60 14.05
N HIS A 35 3.80 -10.07 12.99
CA HIS A 35 4.70 -9.27 12.17
C HIS A 35 4.02 -8.78 10.89
N PRO A 36 4.39 -7.57 10.41
CA PRO A 36 3.93 -7.09 9.11
C PRO A 36 4.50 -7.94 7.98
N ALA A 37 3.71 -8.10 6.91
CA ALA A 37 4.15 -8.78 5.72
C ALA A 37 5.32 -8.01 5.08
N ASP A 38 6.36 -8.74 4.71
CA ASP A 38 7.52 -8.16 4.03
C ASP A 38 7.15 -7.78 2.57
N ASN A 39 7.79 -6.73 2.04
CA ASN A 39 7.59 -6.34 0.64
C ASN A 39 7.95 -7.45 -0.36
N ARG A 40 8.68 -8.49 0.04
CA ARG A 40 8.94 -9.69 -0.76
C ARG A 40 7.67 -10.46 -1.18
N TYR A 41 6.55 -10.27 -0.47
CA TYR A 41 5.28 -10.95 -0.78
C TYR A 41 4.37 -10.18 -1.74
N LEU A 42 4.80 -8.98 -2.13
CA LEU A 42 4.20 -8.20 -3.21
C LEU A 42 4.90 -8.54 -4.54
N THR A 43 4.12 -8.70 -5.61
CA THR A 43 4.65 -8.74 -6.98
C THR A 43 5.20 -7.37 -7.37
N ASP A 44 5.98 -7.32 -8.45
CA ASP A 44 6.52 -6.06 -8.98
C ASP A 44 5.41 -5.07 -9.37
N GLU A 45 4.31 -5.58 -9.93
CA GLU A 45 3.13 -4.80 -10.28
C GLU A 45 2.43 -4.24 -9.03
N GLU A 46 2.24 -5.07 -8.00
CA GLU A 46 1.62 -4.67 -6.73
C GLU A 46 2.47 -3.63 -5.99
N LYS A 47 3.81 -3.77 -6.02
CA LYS A 47 4.72 -2.77 -5.44
C LYS A 47 4.60 -1.43 -6.15
N LYS A 48 4.58 -1.46 -7.49
CA LYS A 48 4.43 -0.25 -8.30
C LYS A 48 3.09 0.43 -8.03
N GLU A 49 1.99 -0.33 -8.04
CA GLU A 49 0.66 0.18 -7.75
C GLU A 49 0.55 0.73 -6.32
N ALA A 50 1.08 0.03 -5.32
CA ALA A 50 1.10 0.51 -3.93
C ALA A 50 1.94 1.79 -3.76
N PHE A 51 3.06 1.91 -4.48
CA PHE A 51 3.89 3.12 -4.48
C PHE A 51 3.17 4.31 -5.12
N GLU A 52 2.55 4.12 -6.30
CA GLU A 52 1.80 5.15 -7.00
C GLU A 52 0.55 5.60 -6.22
N LEU A 53 -0.17 4.66 -5.62
CA LEU A 53 -1.32 4.95 -4.75
C LEU A 53 -0.87 5.64 -3.46
N GLY A 54 0.23 5.17 -2.86
CA GLY A 54 0.82 5.78 -1.67
C GLY A 54 1.23 7.23 -1.91
N ALA A 55 1.90 7.51 -3.03
CA ALA A 55 2.28 8.87 -3.40
C ALA A 55 1.06 9.79 -3.56
N GLN A 56 -0.04 9.29 -4.14
CA GLN A 56 -1.27 10.05 -4.35
C GLN A 56 -2.09 10.27 -3.08
N VAL A 57 -2.10 9.29 -2.16
CA VAL A 57 -2.88 9.35 -0.91
C VAL A 57 -2.11 10.10 0.18
N PHE A 58 -0.82 9.83 0.33
CA PHE A 58 0.00 10.44 1.36
C PHE A 58 0.53 11.82 0.97
N ASN A 59 0.47 12.17 -0.32
CA ASN A 59 0.88 13.46 -0.91
C ASN A 59 1.89 14.20 -0.03
N THR A 60 3.00 13.51 0.29
CA THR A 60 4.15 14.18 0.84
C THR A 60 4.57 15.11 -0.27
N GLN A 61 4.44 16.40 -0.03
CA GLN A 61 5.04 17.45 -0.83
C GLN A 61 6.56 17.25 -0.84
N THR A 62 7.07 16.20 -1.47
CA THR A 62 8.38 16.25 -2.09
C THR A 62 8.15 16.97 -3.39
N LYS A 63 8.00 18.30 -3.28
CA LYS A 63 8.51 19.15 -4.35
C LYS A 63 9.91 18.58 -4.67
N PRO A 64 10.25 18.27 -5.94
CA PRO A 64 11.66 18.17 -6.27
C PRO A 64 12.28 19.51 -5.86
N GLN A 65 13.05 19.48 -4.77
CA GLN A 65 13.93 20.57 -4.43
C GLN A 65 15.06 20.49 -5.44
N SER A 66 15.02 21.43 -6.38
CA SER A 66 16.05 21.81 -7.37
C SER A 66 16.15 20.99 -8.64
#